data_AF-A0A482Y3B4-F1
#
_entry.id   AF-A0A482Y3B4-F1
#
_cell.length_a   1.000
_cell.length_b   1.000
_cell.length_c   1.000
_cell.angle_alpha   90.00
_cell.angle_beta   90.00
_cell.angle_gamma   90.00
#
_symmetry.space_group_name_H-M   'P 1'
#
loop_
_entity.id
_entity.type
_entity.pdbx_description
1 polymer ?
#
loop_
_entity_poly.entity_id
_entity_poly.type
_entity_poly.pdbx_seq_one_letter_code
_entity_poly.pdbx_strand_id
1 'polypeptide(L)'
;MSEANPVERWQATLEEAGELTPEIVGRITDVHGDRGVRAIEAVGENRVKSYRDFTIVVGYDDEYIVEDGGCTCKDSEYNLDADDPTERCWHSLAVAIARRVGHVDYHDMWYSDVRELL
;
A
#
# COMPACT_ATOMS: atom_id res chain seq x y z
N MET A 1 -15.80 -22.04 6.54
CA MET A 1 -14.75 -21.19 5.93
C MET A 1 -15.40 -19.84 5.77
N SER A 2 -14.97 -18.81 6.50
CA SER A 2 -15.48 -17.45 6.30
C SER A 2 -15.28 -17.08 4.84
N GLU A 3 -16.28 -16.48 4.20
CA GLU A 3 -16.09 -15.89 2.89
C GLU A 3 -15.01 -14.81 3.00
N ALA A 4 -14.00 -14.88 2.14
CA ALA A 4 -12.92 -13.90 2.12
C ALA A 4 -13.52 -12.49 1.88
N ASN A 5 -13.10 -11.52 2.69
CA ASN A 5 -13.58 -10.15 2.56
C ASN A 5 -13.13 -9.55 1.20
N PRO A 6 -13.72 -8.43 0.74
CA PRO A 6 -13.36 -7.84 -0.55
C PRO A 6 -11.86 -7.57 -0.71
N VAL A 7 -11.17 -7.20 0.38
CA VAL A 7 -9.72 -6.95 0.35
C VAL A 7 -8.92 -8.22 0.14
N GLU A 8 -9.22 -9.27 0.90
CA GLU A 8 -8.58 -10.58 0.76
C GLU A 8 -8.78 -11.14 -0.66
N ARG A 9 -9.96 -10.93 -1.27
CA ARG A 9 -10.26 -11.41 -2.62
C ARG A 9 -9.40 -10.76 -3.70
N TRP A 10 -9.28 -9.43 -3.73
CA TRP A 10 -8.42 -8.79 -4.73
C TRP A 10 -6.95 -9.07 -4.46
N GLN A 11 -6.54 -9.16 -3.19
CA GLN A 11 -5.16 -9.51 -2.84
C GLN A 11 -4.76 -10.89 -3.33
N ALA A 12 -5.62 -11.90 -3.12
CA ALA A 12 -5.37 -13.26 -3.62
C ALA A 12 -5.33 -13.30 -5.15
N THR A 13 -6.25 -12.59 -5.82
CA THR A 13 -6.26 -12.51 -7.29
C THR A 13 -4.98 -11.85 -7.82
N LEU A 14 -4.51 -10.78 -7.17
CA LEU A 14 -3.29 -10.09 -7.55
C LEU A 14 -2.04 -10.93 -7.32
N GLU A 15 -2.00 -11.67 -6.21
CA GLU A 15 -0.90 -12.58 -5.88
C GLU A 15 -0.81 -13.75 -6.87
N GLU A 16 -1.95 -14.29 -7.32
CA GLU A 16 -1.99 -15.32 -8.36
C GLU A 16 -1.53 -14.78 -9.72
N ALA A 17 -1.95 -13.55 -10.09
CA ALA A 17 -1.60 -12.95 -11.37
C ALA A 17 -0.15 -12.45 -11.42
N GLY A 18 0.39 -11.94 -10.30
CA GLY A 18 1.71 -11.31 -10.22
C GLY A 18 1.81 -9.94 -10.90
N GLU A 19 0.72 -9.42 -11.48
CA GLU A 19 0.68 -8.14 -12.18
C GLU A 19 -0.69 -7.46 -12.08
N LEU A 20 -0.72 -6.13 -12.24
CA LEU A 20 -1.96 -5.36 -12.29
C LEU A 20 -2.64 -5.49 -13.66
N THR A 21 -3.61 -6.39 -13.77
CA THR A 21 -4.48 -6.49 -14.96
C THR A 21 -5.62 -5.46 -14.89
N PRO A 22 -6.25 -5.08 -16.02
CA PRO A 22 -7.38 -4.15 -16.03
C PRO A 22 -8.54 -4.60 -15.12
N GLU A 23 -8.78 -5.90 -15.01
CA GLU A 23 -9.80 -6.46 -14.12
C GLU A 23 -9.45 -6.21 -12.64
N ILE A 24 -8.20 -6.46 -12.25
CA ILE A 24 -7.76 -6.27 -10.87
C ILE A 24 -7.76 -4.79 -10.50
N VAL A 25 -7.31 -3.92 -11.43
CA VAL A 25 -7.40 -2.46 -11.27
C VAL A 25 -8.83 -2.01 -11.03
N GLY A 26 -9.79 -2.53 -11.81
CA GLY A 26 -11.22 -2.27 -11.61
C GLY A 26 -11.68 -2.68 -10.22
N ARG A 27 -11.37 -3.92 -9.79
CA ARG A 27 -11.74 -4.41 -8.45
C ARG A 27 -11.16 -3.56 -7.32
N ILE A 28 -9.90 -3.16 -7.41
CA ILE A 28 -9.25 -2.31 -6.38
C ILE A 28 -9.93 -0.94 -6.33
N THR A 29 -10.21 -0.35 -7.50
CA THR A 29 -10.86 0.97 -7.60
C THR A 29 -12.31 0.92 -7.11
N ASP A 30 -13.05 -0.13 -7.40
CA ASP A 30 -14.43 -0.31 -6.94
C ASP A 30 -14.52 -0.45 -5.41
N VAL A 31 -13.52 -1.09 -4.78
CA VAL A 31 -13.49 -1.28 -3.33
C VAL A 31 -13.00 -0.03 -2.60
N HIS A 32 -11.96 0.65 -3.12
CA HIS A 32 -11.24 1.71 -2.39
C HIS A 32 -11.45 3.12 -2.95
N GLY A 33 -12.18 3.26 -4.06
CA GLY A 33 -12.37 4.53 -4.75
C GLY A 33 -11.06 5.22 -5.10
N ASP A 34 -11.00 6.53 -4.87
CA ASP A 34 -9.82 7.38 -5.14
C ASP A 34 -8.56 6.90 -4.40
N ARG A 35 -8.70 6.28 -3.22
CA ARG A 35 -7.56 5.72 -2.48
C ARG A 35 -6.93 4.55 -3.24
N GLY A 36 -7.75 3.74 -3.91
CA GLY A 36 -7.29 2.66 -4.78
C GLY A 36 -6.54 3.17 -6.00
N VAL A 37 -7.06 4.21 -6.66
CA VAL A 37 -6.42 4.83 -7.83
C VAL A 37 -5.03 5.36 -7.47
N ARG A 38 -4.92 6.17 -6.41
CA ARG A 38 -3.64 6.74 -5.95
C ARG A 38 -2.62 5.66 -5.58
N ALA A 39 -3.08 4.57 -4.97
CA ALA A 39 -2.21 3.46 -4.63
C ALA A 39 -1.58 2.81 -5.89
N ILE A 40 -2.38 2.62 -6.94
CA ILE A 40 -1.91 2.05 -8.21
C ILE A 40 -0.92 3.00 -8.90
N GLU A 41 -1.21 4.30 -8.93
CA GLU A 41 -0.30 5.33 -9.47
C GLU A 41 1.05 5.30 -8.75
N ALA A 42 1.03 5.29 -7.42
CA ALA A 42 2.25 5.27 -6.62
C ALA A 42 3.11 4.01 -6.84
N VAL A 43 2.49 2.86 -7.10
CA VAL A 43 3.20 1.63 -7.48
C VAL A 43 3.85 1.80 -8.85
N GLY A 44 3.12 2.31 -9.85
CA GLY A 44 3.65 2.57 -11.18
C GLY A 44 4.81 3.59 -11.19
N GLU A 45 4.82 4.50 -10.23
CA GLU A 45 5.87 5.51 -10.03
C GLU A 45 7.01 5.05 -9.11
N ASN A 46 7.02 3.77 -8.68
CA ASN A 46 8.02 3.19 -7.77
C ASN A 46 8.19 3.97 -6.45
N ARG A 47 7.09 4.43 -5.85
CA ARG A 47 7.10 5.20 -4.60
C ARG A 47 7.14 4.36 -3.33
N VAL A 48 7.10 3.03 -3.45
CA VAL A 48 7.16 2.10 -2.31
C VAL A 48 8.60 1.65 -2.10
N LYS A 49 9.16 2.01 -0.95
CA LYS A 49 10.56 1.73 -0.60
C LYS A 49 10.62 0.89 0.67
N SER A 50 11.34 -0.22 0.64
CA SER A 50 11.54 -1.06 1.82
C SER A 50 12.96 -0.93 2.33
N TYR A 51 13.07 -0.64 3.61
CA TYR A 51 14.31 -0.67 4.38
C TYR A 51 14.32 -1.92 5.27
N ARG A 52 15.38 -2.09 6.06
CA ARG A 52 15.54 -3.25 6.96
C ARG A 52 14.53 -3.25 8.12
N ASP A 53 14.12 -2.06 8.54
CA ASP A 53 13.23 -1.80 9.66
C ASP A 53 11.78 -1.66 9.23
N PHE A 54 11.50 -0.90 8.17
CA PHE A 54 10.13 -0.65 7.72
C PHE A 54 10.02 -0.36 6.22
N THR A 55 8.78 -0.38 5.73
CA THR A 55 8.43 0.11 4.39
C THR A 55 7.95 1.56 4.50
N ILE A 56 8.47 2.45 3.66
CA ILE A 56 7.90 3.78 3.46
C ILE A 56 7.17 3.86 2.12
N VAL A 57 6.22 4.78 2.05
CA VAL A 57 5.64 5.23 0.79
C VAL A 57 5.87 6.73 0.67
N VAL A 58 6.49 7.16 -0.43
CA VAL A 58 6.67 8.57 -0.73
C VAL A 58 5.31 9.13 -1.13
N GLY A 59 4.73 9.96 -0.26
CA GLY A 59 3.50 10.68 -0.54
C GLY A 59 3.75 11.99 -1.30
N TYR A 60 2.69 12.76 -1.50
CA TYR A 60 2.82 14.07 -2.15
C TYR A 60 3.47 15.13 -1.25
N ASP A 61 3.24 15.04 0.06
CA ASP A 61 3.70 16.04 1.04
C ASP A 61 4.89 15.57 1.88
N ASP A 62 5.00 14.26 2.15
CA ASP A 62 5.98 13.67 3.05
C ASP A 62 6.14 12.15 2.78
N GLU A 63 7.06 11.50 3.49
CA GLU A 63 7.24 10.06 3.53
C GLU A 63 6.46 9.43 4.69
N TYR A 64 5.74 8.35 4.40
CA TYR A 64 4.86 7.70 5.38
C TYR A 64 5.33 6.28 5.65
N ILE A 65 5.48 5.94 6.93
CA ILE A 65 5.87 4.61 7.38
C ILE A 65 4.62 3.72 7.35
N VAL A 66 4.76 2.54 6.74
CA VAL A 66 3.71 1.54 6.60
C VAL A 66 4.19 0.21 7.19
N GLU A 67 3.53 -0.23 8.24
CA GLU A 67 3.83 -1.45 8.99
C GLU A 67 2.53 -2.17 9.36
N ASP A 68 2.50 -3.49 9.23
CA ASP A 68 1.35 -4.35 9.57
C ASP A 68 -0.01 -3.87 9.03
N GLY A 69 0.01 -3.18 7.88
CA GLY A 69 -1.19 -2.63 7.24
C GLY A 69 -1.63 -1.26 7.77
N GLY A 70 -1.02 -0.75 8.84
CA GLY A 70 -1.17 0.61 9.33
C GLY A 70 -0.25 1.60 8.60
N CYS A 71 -0.54 2.89 8.73
CA CYS A 71 0.24 3.96 8.11
C CYS A 71 0.29 5.19 9.03
N THR A 72 1.40 5.92 9.03
CA THR A 72 1.55 7.16 9.80
C THR A 72 0.88 8.39 9.17
N CYS A 73 0.11 8.23 8.09
CA CYS A 73 -0.56 9.37 7.47
C CYS A 73 -1.83 9.80 8.22
N LYS A 74 -2.17 11.09 8.12
CA LYS A 74 -3.37 11.68 8.74
C LYS A 74 -4.68 11.02 8.29
N ASP A 75 -4.73 10.52 7.06
CA ASP A 75 -5.93 9.82 6.57
C ASP A 75 -6.15 8.53 7.36
N SER A 76 -5.08 7.76 7.62
CA SER A 76 -5.14 6.57 8.46
C SER A 76 -5.43 6.88 9.92
N GLU A 77 -4.96 8.02 10.43
CA GLU A 77 -5.12 8.41 11.83
C GLU A 77 -6.54 8.90 12.14
N TYR A 78 -7.19 9.60 11.20
CA TYR A 78 -8.42 10.35 11.50
C TYR A 78 -9.65 9.96 10.68
N ASN A 79 -9.49 9.31 9.53
CA ASN A 79 -10.57 9.19 8.55
C ASN A 79 -10.97 7.75 8.19
N LEU A 80 -10.36 6.73 8.82
CA LEU A 80 -10.64 5.33 8.52
C LEU A 80 -11.20 4.62 9.75
N ASP A 81 -12.23 3.82 9.54
CA ASP A 81 -12.75 2.86 10.49
C ASP A 81 -11.82 1.64 10.57
N ALA A 82 -11.18 1.45 11.72
CA ALA A 82 -10.27 0.34 11.96
C ALA A 82 -10.97 -1.04 11.94
N ASP A 83 -12.30 -1.07 12.12
CA ASP A 83 -13.09 -2.30 12.09
C ASP A 83 -13.58 -2.68 10.68
N ASP A 84 -13.49 -1.76 9.69
CA ASP A 84 -13.81 -2.04 8.29
C ASP A 84 -12.53 -2.39 7.50
N PRO A 85 -12.38 -3.64 7.01
CA PRO A 85 -11.16 -4.05 6.31
C PRO A 85 -10.95 -3.34 4.97
N THR A 86 -12.00 -2.73 4.40
CA THR A 86 -11.96 -1.95 3.16
C THR A 86 -11.51 -0.51 3.38
N GLU A 87 -11.60 0.01 4.62
CA GLU A 87 -11.16 1.37 4.93
C GLU A 87 -9.64 1.40 5.15
N ARG A 88 -8.91 1.61 4.05
CA ARG A 88 -7.44 1.66 4.04
C ARG A 88 -6.94 2.91 3.33
N CYS A 89 -5.91 3.54 3.90
CA CYS A 89 -5.27 4.70 3.27
C CYS A 89 -4.54 4.24 2.00
N TRP A 90 -4.38 5.13 1.03
CA TRP A 90 -3.73 4.77 -0.24
C TRP A 90 -2.29 4.26 -0.07
N HIS A 91 -1.53 4.74 0.94
CA HIS A 91 -0.17 4.27 1.20
C HIS A 91 -0.14 2.79 1.59
N SER A 92 -1.02 2.37 2.50
CA SER A 92 -1.12 0.96 2.92
C SER A 92 -1.55 0.05 1.76
N LEU A 93 -2.43 0.55 0.89
CA LEU A 93 -2.83 -0.13 -0.34
C LEU A 93 -1.65 -0.25 -1.32
N ALA A 94 -0.87 0.82 -1.51
CA ALA A 94 0.30 0.82 -2.38
C ALA A 94 1.31 -0.24 -1.95
N VAL A 95 1.59 -0.36 -0.65
CA VAL A 95 2.46 -1.43 -0.12
C VAL A 95 1.89 -2.82 -0.38
N ALA A 96 0.60 -3.02 -0.13
CA ALA A 96 -0.05 -4.31 -0.37
C ALA A 96 -0.02 -4.74 -1.84
N ILE A 97 -0.13 -3.78 -2.77
CA ILE A 97 -0.04 -4.00 -4.21
C ILE A 97 1.42 -4.24 -4.62
N ALA A 98 2.33 -3.31 -4.30
CA ALA A 98 3.74 -3.36 -4.68
C ALA A 98 4.41 -4.68 -4.31
N ARG A 99 4.16 -5.17 -3.08
CA ARG A 99 4.72 -6.44 -2.61
C ARG A 99 4.29 -7.62 -3.48
N ARG A 100 3.06 -7.61 -3.99
CA ARG A 100 2.50 -8.71 -4.81
C ARG A 100 2.95 -8.66 -6.26
N VAL A 101 3.17 -7.47 -6.79
CA VAL A 101 3.65 -7.31 -8.18
C VAL A 101 5.18 -7.21 -8.29
N GLY A 102 5.90 -7.29 -7.16
CA GLY A 102 7.37 -7.19 -7.14
C GLY A 102 7.91 -5.77 -7.40
N HIS A 103 7.11 -4.72 -7.22
CA HIS A 103 7.47 -3.32 -7.44
C HIS A 103 7.84 -2.58 -6.14
N VAL A 104 8.62 -3.24 -5.28
CA VAL A 104 9.18 -2.62 -4.08
C VAL A 104 10.65 -2.29 -4.33
N ASP A 105 11.03 -1.03 -4.10
CA ASP A 105 12.43 -0.60 -4.15
C ASP A 105 13.11 -0.98 -2.83
N TYR A 106 13.95 -2.01 -2.85
CA TYR A 106 14.60 -2.54 -1.65
C TYR A 106 15.95 -1.86 -1.40
N HIS A 107 16.08 -1.25 -0.23
CA HIS A 107 17.31 -0.64 0.24
C HIS A 107 17.91 -1.47 1.39
N ASP A 108 19.10 -2.02 1.19
CA ASP A 108 19.81 -2.80 2.22
C ASP A 108 20.54 -1.87 3.23
N MET A 109 19.78 -1.00 3.87
CA MET A 109 20.21 -0.02 4.87
C MET A 109 19.09 0.24 5.88
N TRP A 110 19.43 0.82 7.02
CA TRP A 110 18.44 1.31 7.98
C TRP A 110 17.95 2.68 7.53
N TYR A 111 16.67 2.99 7.68
CA TYR A 111 16.18 4.31 7.27
C TYR A 111 16.84 5.44 8.08
N SER A 112 17.18 5.18 9.35
CA SER A 112 17.95 6.09 10.20
C SER A 112 19.32 6.47 9.64
N ASP A 113 19.89 5.65 8.75
CA ASP A 113 21.17 5.92 8.11
C ASP A 113 21.04 6.89 6.93
N VAL A 114 19.82 7.06 6.40
CA VAL A 114 19.53 7.85 5.19
C VAL A 114 18.81 9.15 5.51
N ARG A 115 17.93 9.14 6.51
CA ARG A 115 17.25 10.35 6.95
C ARG A 115 18.22 11.15 7.80
N GLU A 116 18.79 12.21 7.21
CA GLU A 116 19.35 13.30 8.02
C GLU A 116 18.26 13.73 9.00
N LEU A 117 18.53 13.62 10.29
CA LEU A 117 17.60 14.03 11.35
C LEU A 117 17.31 15.53 11.18
N LEU A 118 16.27 15.87 10.43
CA LEU A 118 15.72 17.22 10.27
C LEU A 118 14.75 17.54 11.41
#